data_AF-A0A382NPT0-F1
#
_entry.id   AF-A0A382NPT0-F1
#
_cell.length_a   1.000
_cell.length_b   1.000
_cell.length_c   1.000
_cell.angle_alpha   90.00
_cell.angle_beta   90.00
_cell.angle_gamma   90.00
#
_symmetry.space_group_name_H-M   'P 1'
#
loop_
_entity.id
_entity.type
_entity.pdbx_description
1 polymer ?
#
loop_
_entity_poly.entity_id
_entity_poly.type
_entity_poly.pdbx_seq_one_letter_code
_entity_poly.pdbx_strand_id
1 'polypeptide(L)' 'MIALIRILIVPVIAMVVFAIIRSVIRSMQQRNQGNRDMVMPYCQKCESNRNVVVNVGQTPDEAERWYCTHCHEGF' A
#
# COMPACT_ATOMS: atom_id res chain seq x y z
N MET A 1 -22.13 36.15 -26.68
CA MET A 1 -20.90 36.20 -25.86
C MET A 1 -20.92 35.21 -24.68
N ILE A 2 -21.96 35.19 -23.84
CA ILE A 2 -22.06 34.28 -22.67
C ILE A 2 -21.98 32.78 -23.02
N ALA A 3 -22.56 32.37 -24.15
CA ALA A 3 -22.52 30.97 -24.61
C ALA A 3 -21.10 30.48 -24.97
N LEU A 4 -20.29 31.33 -25.61
CA LEU A 4 -18.90 31.01 -25.97
C LEU A 4 -18.00 30.87 -24.73
N ILE A 5 -18.26 31.68 -23.70
CA ILE A 5 -17.56 31.61 -22.42
C ILE A 5 -17.83 30.27 -21.72
N ARG A 6 -19.09 29.78 -21.73
CA ARG A 6 -19.41 28.46 -21.17
C ARG A 6 -18.77 27.30 -21.95
N ILE A 7 -18.69 27.40 -23.28
CA ILE A 7 -18.06 26.38 -24.13
C ILE A 7 -16.56 26.24 -23.83
N LEU A 8 -15.88 27.32 -23.43
CA LEU A 8 -14.45 27.28 -23.11
C LEU A 8 -14.18 26.93 -21.64
N ILE A 9 -15.01 27.40 -20.70
CA ILE A 9 -14.77 27.20 -19.27
C ILE A 9 -15.13 25.76 -18.83
N VAL A 10 -16.24 25.21 -19.33
CA VAL A 10 -16.70 23.86 -18.94
C VAL A 10 -15.66 22.76 -19.24
N PRO A 11 -15.03 22.68 -20.43
CA PRO A 11 -14.02 21.65 -20.69
C PRO A 11 -12.74 21.86 -19.88
N VAL A 12 -12.37 23.11 -19.58
CA VAL A 12 -11.20 23.40 -18.73
C VAL A 12 -11.44 22.94 -17.30
N ILE A 13 -12.61 23.21 -16.73
CA ILE A 13 -12.97 22.71 -15.40
C ILE A 13 -12.99 21.17 -15.39
N ALA A 14 -13.57 20.54 -16.42
CA ALA A 14 -13.61 19.08 -16.52
C ALA A 14 -12.21 18.44 -16.58
N MET A 15 -11.27 19.04 -17.33
CA MET A 15 -9.87 18.60 -17.39
C MET A 15 -9.18 18.66 -16.03
N VAL A 16 -9.37 19.76 -15.29
CA VAL A 16 -8.78 19.95 -13.96
C VAL A 16 -9.33 18.92 -12.98
N VAL A 17 -10.66 18.72 -12.96
CA VAL A 17 -11.32 17.72 -12.10
C VAL A 17 -10.81 16.31 -12.42
N PHE A 18 -10.69 15.96 -13.71
CA PHE A 18 -10.17 14.66 -14.12
C PHE A 18 -8.71 14.43 -13.68
N ALA A 19 -7.86 15.46 -13.77
CA ALA A 19 -6.47 15.38 -13.33
C ALA A 19 -6.36 15.14 -11.80
N ILE A 20 -7.20 15.81 -11.00
CA ILE A 20 -7.24 15.63 -9.55
C ILE A 20 -7.69 14.20 -9.20
N ILE A 21 -8.78 13.72 -9.81
CA ILE A 21 -9.29 12.35 -9.58
C ILE A 21 -8.20 11.32 -9.90
N ARG A 22 -7.51 11.48 -11.04
CA ARG A 22 -6.44 10.56 -11.44
C ARG A 22 -5.24 10.57 -10.48
N SER A 23 -4.91 11.73 -9.91
CA SER A 23 -3.87 11.85 -8.88
C SER A 23 -4.26 11.11 -7.59
N VAL A 24 -5.51 11.30 -7.14
CA VAL A 24 -6.03 10.63 -5.93
C VAL A 24 -6.02 9.11 -6.08
N ILE A 25 -6.50 8.59 -7.22
CA ILE A 25 -6.51 7.15 -7.50
C ILE A 25 -5.09 6.55 -7.48
N ARG A 26 -4.10 7.23 -8.08
CA ARG A 26 -2.70 6.76 -8.02
C ARG A 26 -2.18 6.72 -6.60
N SER A 27 -2.46 7.74 -5.79
CA SER A 27 -2.02 7.77 -4.38
C SER A 27 -2.65 6.64 -3.56
N MET A 28 -3.91 6.31 -3.84
CA MET A 28 -4.61 5.19 -3.19
C MET A 28 -4.05 3.84 -3.64
N GLN A 29 -3.70 3.69 -4.92
CA GLN A 29 -3.06 2.47 -5.43
C GLN A 29 -1.69 2.23 -4.80
N GLN A 30 -0.87 3.27 -4.62
CA GLN A 30 0.41 3.15 -3.94
C GLN A 30 0.26 2.72 -2.47
N ARG A 31 -0.72 3.28 -1.74
CA ARG A 31 -0.98 2.84 -0.35
C ARG A 31 -1.43 1.39 -0.25
N ASN A 32 -2.10 0.87 -1.27
CA ASN A 32 -2.63 -0.50 -1.25
C ASN A 32 -1.61 -1.55 -1.71
N GLN A 33 -0.56 -1.16 -2.44
CA GLN A 33 0.53 -2.08 -2.84
C GLN A 33 1.43 -2.46 -1.66
N GLY A 34 1.78 -1.50 -0.79
CA GLY A 34 2.62 -1.79 0.38
C GLY A 34 2.01 -2.80 1.37
N ASN A 35 0.69 -3.01 1.33
CA ASN A 35 -0.01 -3.94 2.22
C ASN A 35 -0.38 -5.28 1.55
N ARG A 36 -0.24 -5.39 0.22
CA ARG A 36 -0.62 -6.60 -0.53
C ARG A 36 0.52 -7.59 -0.73
N ASP A 37 1.77 -7.14 -0.61
CA ASP A 37 2.94 -7.99 -0.87
C ASP A 37 3.50 -8.67 0.39
N MET A 38 2.91 -8.45 1.56
CA MET A 38 3.28 -9.18 2.78
C MET A 38 2.61 -10.55 2.80
N VAL A 39 3.13 -11.48 2.01
CA VAL A 39 2.78 -12.89 2.13
C VAL A 39 3.42 -13.43 3.41
N MET A 40 2.60 -13.80 4.39
CA MET A 40 3.10 -14.32 5.67
C MET A 40 3.83 -15.65 5.44
N PRO A 41 5.11 -15.79 5.85
CA PRO A 41 5.90 -16.99 5.56
C PRO A 41 5.43 -18.19 6.40
N TYR A 42 5.63 -19.40 5.87
CA TYR A 42 5.25 -20.64 6.55
C TYR A 42 6.39 -21.17 7.42
N CYS A 43 6.15 -21.37 8.72
CA CYS A 43 7.13 -21.98 9.60
C CYS A 43 7.15 -23.50 9.38
N GLN A 44 8.24 -24.03 8.82
CA GLN A 44 8.40 -25.46 8.55
C GLN A 44 8.41 -26.31 9.83
N LYS A 45 8.96 -25.79 10.92
CA LYS A 45 9.12 -26.53 12.18
C LYS A 45 7.82 -26.76 12.95
N CYS A 46 6.90 -25.80 12.88
CA CYS A 46 5.57 -25.91 13.49
C CYS A 46 4.49 -26.30 12.47
N GLU A 47 4.88 -26.53 11.21
CA GLU A 47 3.97 -26.77 10.10
C GLU A 47 2.78 -25.79 10.07
N SER A 48 3.04 -24.53 10.42
CA SER A 48 1.99 -23.55 10.65
C SER A 48 2.45 -22.13 10.34
N ASN A 49 1.52 -21.36 9.79
CA ASN A 49 1.66 -19.92 9.64
C ASN A 49 1.10 -19.16 10.85
N ARG A 50 0.23 -19.77 11.66
CA ARG A 50 -0.53 -19.06 12.71
C ARG A 50 0.34 -18.37 13.78
N ASN A 51 1.55 -18.88 13.98
CA ASN A 51 2.45 -18.42 15.02
C ASN A 51 3.57 -17.53 14.46
N VAL A 52 3.52 -17.16 13.17
CA VAL A 52 4.54 -16.34 12.52
C VAL A 52 4.18 -14.86 12.67
N VAL A 53 5.13 -14.06 13.15
CA VAL A 53 4.96 -12.62 13.36
C VAL A 53 6.19 -11.87 12.83
N VAL A 54 6.00 -10.62 12.40
CA VAL A 54 7.13 -9.72 12.06
C VAL A 54 7.73 -9.21 13.35
N ASN A 55 9.04 -9.40 13.53
CA ASN A 55 9.79 -8.58 14.46
C ASN A 55 10.18 -7.30 13.75
N VAL A 56 9.44 -6.23 14.02
CA VAL A 56 9.84 -4.90 13.59
C VAL A 56 11.02 -4.53 14.49
N GLY A 57 12.22 -4.49 13.92
CA GLY A 57 13.44 -4.17 14.65
C GLY A 57 13.23 -2.94 15.54
N GLN A 58 13.80 -2.95 16.75
CA GLN A 58 13.66 -1.82 17.67
C GLN A 58 14.40 -0.58 17.14
N THR A 59 15.30 -0.78 16.18
CA THR A 59 16.09 0.26 15.54
C THR A 59 15.84 0.29 14.03
N PRO A 60 15.91 1.47 13.38
CA PRO A 60 15.70 1.60 11.94
C PRO A 60 16.74 0.85 11.08
N ASP A 61 17.84 0.39 11.67
CA ASP A 61 18.87 -0.43 11.01
C ASP A 61 18.65 -1.95 11.14
N GLU A 62 17.73 -2.38 12.03
CA GLU A 62 17.35 -3.78 12.12
C GLU A 62 16.30 -4.11 11.05
N ALA A 63 16.74 -4.88 10.05
CA ALA A 63 15.83 -5.40 9.02
C ALA A 63 14.64 -6.14 9.66
N GLU A 64 13.44 -5.87 9.16
CA GLU A 64 12.22 -6.61 9.52
C GLU A 64 12.45 -8.10 9.24
N ARG A 65 12.41 -8.92 10.29
CA ARG A 65 12.59 -10.37 10.18
C ARG A 65 11.34 -11.08 10.70
N TRP A 66 10.93 -12.14 10.02
CA TRP A 66 9.83 -12.96 10.49
C TRP A 66 10.35 -13.96 11.51
N TYR A 67 9.57 -14.24 12.55
CA TYR A 67 9.88 -15.32 13.48
C TYR A 67 8.62 -16.02 13.96
N CYS A 68 8.77 -17.30 14.30
CA CYS A 68 7.70 -18.10 14.88
C CYS A 68 7.71 -17.98 16.41
N THR A 69 6.59 -17.59 17.02
CA THR A 69 6.44 -17.43 18.47
C THR A 69 6.40 -18.76 19.23
N HIS A 70 6.16 -19.88 18.54
CA HIS A 70 6.07 -21.20 19.17
C HIS A 70 7.41 -21.94 19.21
N CYS A 71 8.20 -21.89 18.12
CA CYS A 71 9.51 -22.53 18.07
C CYS A 71 10.69 -21.55 18.18
N HIS A 72 10.42 -20.24 18.26
CA HIS A 72 11.41 -19.15 18.35
C HIS A 72 12.46 -19.12 17.23
N GLU A 73 12.09 -19.63 16.06
CA GLU A 73 12.95 -19.64 14.87
C GLU A 73 12.67 -18.40 14.01
N GLY A 74 13.73 -17.73 13.53
CA GLY A 74 13.64 -16.57 12.64
C GLY A 74 14.10 -16.89 11.21
N PHE A 75 13.48 -16.26 10.22
CA PHE A 75 13.71 -16.48 8.79
C PHE A 75 13.45 -15.23 7.95
#